data_AF-A0A6J1DNQ9-F1
#
_entry.id   AF-A0A6J1DNQ9-F1
#
_cell.length_a   1.000
_cell.length_b   1.000
_cell.length_c   1.000
_cell.angle_alpha   90.00
_cell.angle_beta   90.00
_cell.angle_gamma   90.00
#
_symmetry.space_group_name_H-M   'P 1'
#
loop_
_entity.id
_entity.type
_entity.pdbx_description
1 polymer ?
#
loop_
_entity_poly.entity_id
_entity_poly.type
_entity_poly.pdbx_seq_one_letter_code
_entity_poly.pdbx_strand_id
1 'polypeptide(L)'
;MNDLGSLHYFLGLEITYATAGIMVHQAKYNKDVLQRFGTLGAKPSSTPLALVAADLGTHCYVDYAKNYRALIEVLHYLTFSRPDIMFAVRKLSQHIHMPYSSHLATAKRVLHYLGGTVGLGFLFRKGSVDLIRLQAYIF
;
A
#
# COMPACT_ATOMS: atom_id res chain seq x y z
N MET A 1 20.34 -7.95 -27.53
CA MET A 1 19.13 -7.84 -26.69
C MET A 1 19.26 -8.94 -25.65
N ASN A 2 19.60 -8.60 -24.41
CA ASN A 2 19.87 -9.61 -23.39
C ASN A 2 18.55 -10.07 -22.78
N ASP A 3 18.22 -11.34 -22.96
CA ASP A 3 17.13 -11.96 -22.21
C ASP A 3 17.61 -12.21 -20.78
N LEU A 4 16.98 -11.54 -19.81
CA LEU A 4 17.28 -11.67 -18.38
C LEU A 4 16.58 -12.88 -17.76
N GLY A 5 15.89 -13.69 -18.58
CA GLY A 5 15.09 -14.82 -18.11
C GLY A 5 13.76 -14.37 -17.51
N SER A 6 13.14 -15.25 -16.72
CA SER A 6 11.83 -14.99 -16.13
C SER A 6 11.86 -13.84 -15.11
N LEU A 7 10.89 -12.94 -15.20
CA LEU A 7 10.79 -11.78 -14.33
C LEU A 7 10.28 -12.22 -12.95
N HIS A 8 11.14 -12.17 -11.93
CA HIS A 8 10.79 -12.53 -10.55
C HIS A 8 10.66 -11.33 -9.62
N TYR A 9 11.40 -10.26 -9.89
CA TYR A 9 11.36 -9.04 -9.11
C TYR A 9 11.52 -7.82 -10.01
N PHE A 10 10.63 -6.85 -9.90
CA PHE A 10 10.74 -5.59 -10.64
C PHE A 10 10.19 -4.43 -9.83
N LEU A 11 11.02 -3.41 -9.64
CA LEU A 11 10.70 -2.15 -8.94
C LEU A 11 10.25 -2.29 -7.47
N GLY A 12 10.12 -3.49 -6.89
CA GLY A 12 9.44 -3.70 -5.60
C GLY A 12 8.22 -4.63 -5.70
N LEU A 13 7.88 -5.09 -6.91
CA LEU A 13 6.90 -6.13 -7.18
C LEU A 13 7.59 -7.49 -7.28
N GLU A 14 7.00 -8.48 -6.64
CA GLU A 14 7.38 -9.88 -6.70
C GLU A 14 6.42 -10.63 -7.60
N ILE A 15 6.96 -11.39 -8.54
CA ILE A 15 6.20 -12.15 -9.52
C ILE A 15 6.47 -13.63 -9.31
N THR A 16 5.39 -14.36 -9.02
CA THR A 16 5.42 -15.81 -8.82
C THR A 16 4.57 -16.47 -9.90
N TYR A 17 5.17 -17.38 -10.64
CA TYR A 17 4.48 -18.16 -11.67
C TYR A 17 3.87 -19.40 -11.03
N ALA A 18 2.55 -19.51 -11.07
CA ALA A 18 1.79 -20.66 -10.56
C ALA A 18 1.06 -21.36 -11.72
N THR A 19 0.65 -22.60 -11.51
CA THR A 19 -0.16 -23.35 -12.50
C THR A 19 -1.46 -22.62 -12.86
N ALA A 20 -2.04 -21.89 -11.90
CA ALA A 20 -3.25 -21.10 -12.09
C ALA A 20 -3.04 -19.76 -12.83
N GLY A 21 -1.80 -19.29 -13.00
CA GLY A 21 -1.49 -18.00 -13.60
C GLY A 21 -0.29 -17.29 -12.97
N ILE A 22 -0.22 -15.97 -13.17
CA ILE A 22 0.87 -15.13 -12.67
C ILE A 22 0.38 -14.40 -11.42
N MET A 23 1.05 -14.63 -10.29
CA MET A 23 0.78 -13.90 -9.05
C MET A 23 1.75 -12.71 -8.93
N VAL A 24 1.20 -11.52 -8.69
CA VAL A 24 1.95 -10.29 -8.44
C VAL A 24 1.66 -9.83 -7.02
N HIS A 25 2.69 -9.70 -6.19
CA HIS A 25 2.57 -9.26 -4.80
C HIS A 25 3.76 -8.38 -4.40
N GLN A 26 3.72 -7.83 -3.18
CA GLN A 26 4.77 -6.94 -2.66
C GLN A 26 5.13 -7.30 -1.21
N ALA A 27 5.19 -8.59 -0.88
CA ALA A 27 5.35 -9.05 0.49
C ALA A 27 6.64 -8.55 1.14
N LYS A 28 7.77 -8.58 0.41
CA LYS A 28 9.06 -8.06 0.87
C LYS A 28 9.00 -6.56 1.09
N TYR A 29 8.50 -5.80 0.11
CA TYR A 29 8.37 -4.35 0.24
C TYR A 29 7.47 -3.98 1.43
N ASN A 30 6.32 -4.65 1.60
CA ASN A 30 5.46 -4.48 2.77
C ASN A 30 6.23 -4.67 4.09
N LYS A 31 7.02 -5.74 4.22
CA LYS A 31 7.83 -5.99 5.43
C LYS A 31 8.87 -4.89 5.65
N ASP A 32 9.57 -4.47 4.60
CA ASP A 32 10.57 -3.41 4.68
C ASP A 32 9.95 -2.08 5.12
N VAL A 33 8.76 -1.76 4.62
CA VAL A 33 7.98 -0.59 5.04
C VAL A 33 7.57 -0.68 6.51
N LEU A 34 7.02 -1.82 6.93
CA LEU A 34 6.62 -2.04 8.32
C LEU A 34 7.81 -1.92 9.27
N GLN A 35 8.98 -2.45 8.88
CA GLN A 35 10.22 -2.34 9.64
C GLN A 35 10.70 -0.88 9.70
N ARG A 36 10.72 -0.17 8.57
CA ARG A 36 11.13 1.24 8.49
C ARG A 36 10.33 2.15 9.41
N PHE A 37 9.02 1.89 9.56
CA PHE A 37 8.13 2.68 10.43
C PHE A 37 7.88 2.05 11.81
N GLY A 38 8.61 1.00 12.18
CA GLY A 38 8.55 0.39 13.51
C GLY A 38 7.21 -0.28 13.84
N THR A 39 6.49 -0.77 12.82
CA THR A 39 5.17 -1.42 12.96
C THR A 39 5.19 -2.91 12.62
N LEU A 40 6.38 -3.46 12.32
CA LEU A 40 6.55 -4.90 12.10
C LEU A 40 6.21 -5.67 13.38
N GLY A 41 5.33 -6.65 13.28
CA GLY A 41 4.85 -7.45 14.43
C GLY A 41 3.81 -6.74 15.31
N ALA A 42 3.41 -5.52 14.96
CA ALA A 42 2.33 -4.84 15.68
C ALA A 42 0.98 -5.52 15.46
N LYS A 43 0.04 -5.35 16.40
CA LYS A 43 -1.32 -5.92 16.30
C LYS A 43 -1.99 -5.45 14.99
N PRO A 44 -2.48 -6.37 14.13
CA PRO A 44 -3.05 -5.98 12.87
C PRO A 44 -4.42 -5.30 13.03
N SER A 45 -4.74 -4.41 12.09
CA SER A 45 -6.08 -3.82 11.95
C SER A 45 -6.88 -4.60 10.91
N SER A 46 -8.18 -4.77 11.11
CA SER A 46 -9.07 -5.43 10.13
C SER A 46 -9.45 -4.51 8.96
N THR A 47 -9.36 -3.19 9.15
CA THR A 47 -9.70 -2.19 8.12
C THR A 47 -8.60 -1.14 7.98
N PRO A 48 -8.35 -0.62 6.75
CA PRO A 48 -7.34 0.41 6.50
C PRO A 48 -7.74 1.78 7.06
N LEU A 49 -9.05 2.07 7.14
CA LEU A 49 -9.61 3.30 7.71
C LEU A 49 -10.52 2.99 8.89
N ALA A 50 -10.61 3.93 9.82
CA ALA A 50 -11.65 3.93 10.85
C ALA A 50 -12.94 4.56 10.29
N LEU A 51 -14.09 4.06 10.73
CA LEU A 51 -15.41 4.58 10.36
C LEU A 51 -15.70 5.92 11.07
N VAL A 52 -15.09 6.15 12.22
CA VAL A 52 -15.33 7.32 13.08
C VAL A 52 -14.38 8.43 12.68
N ALA A 53 -14.91 9.65 12.50
CA ALA A 53 -14.12 10.85 12.33
C ALA A 53 -13.24 11.05 13.58
N ALA A 54 -11.93 10.92 13.41
CA ALA A 54 -11.00 11.28 14.48
C ALA A 54 -11.07 12.79 14.66
N ASP A 55 -11.17 13.22 15.92
CA ASP A 55 -11.06 14.64 16.28
C ASP A 55 -9.76 15.18 15.67
N LEU A 56 -9.80 16.36 15.04
CA LEU A 56 -8.67 16.85 14.23
C LEU A 56 -7.39 16.96 15.08
N GLY A 57 -7.52 17.15 16.40
CA GLY A 57 -6.38 17.24 17.31
C GLY A 57 -5.49 18.45 16.97
N THR A 58 -4.27 18.47 17.50
CA THR A 58 -3.34 19.60 17.28
C THR A 58 -2.53 19.44 16.00
N HIS A 59 -2.14 20.59 15.40
CA HIS A 59 -1.17 20.63 14.31
C HIS A 59 0.18 20.02 14.73
N CYS A 60 0.82 19.37 13.77
CA CYS A 60 2.03 18.61 14.03
C CYS A 60 3.31 19.43 13.84
N TYR A 61 4.33 19.11 14.64
CA TYR A 61 5.66 19.72 14.57
C TYR A 61 6.35 19.42 13.22
N VAL A 62 7.36 20.21 12.84
CA VAL A 62 8.01 20.11 11.50
C VAL A 62 8.57 18.72 11.21
N ASP A 63 9.24 18.08 12.16
CA ASP A 63 9.80 16.72 11.97
C ASP A 63 8.72 15.63 11.87
N TYR A 64 7.57 15.88 12.47
CA TYR A 64 6.40 15.01 12.33
C TYR A 64 5.83 15.07 10.91
N ALA A 65 5.76 16.28 10.32
CA ALA A 65 5.29 16.45 8.95
C ALA A 65 6.21 15.75 7.93
N LYS A 66 7.53 15.73 8.17
CA LYS A 66 8.50 14.98 7.34
C LYS A 66 8.25 13.46 7.41
N ASN A 67 8.09 12.91 8.61
CA ASN A 67 7.81 11.48 8.78
C ASN A 67 6.46 11.07 8.17
N TYR A 68 5.45 11.93 8.30
CA TYR A 68 4.16 11.73 7.64
C TYR A 68 4.30 11.71 6.12
N ARG A 69 4.98 12.70 5.52
CA ARG A 69 5.22 12.75 4.07
C ARG A 69 5.93 11.49 3.57
N ALA A 70 7.02 11.10 4.22
CA ALA A 70 7.76 9.89 3.86
C ALA A 70 6.89 8.62 3.95
N LEU A 71 5.97 8.56 4.92
CA LEU A 71 5.01 7.47 5.03
C LEU A 71 4.02 7.46 3.86
N ILE A 72 3.46 8.60 3.50
CA ILE A 72 2.51 8.70 2.37
C ILE A 72 3.16 8.35 1.03
N GLU A 73 4.41 8.74 0.81
CA GLU A 73 5.17 8.39 -0.42
C GLU A 73 5.32 6.88 -0.56
N VAL A 74 5.69 6.21 0.53
CA VAL A 74 5.84 4.76 0.57
C VAL A 74 4.50 4.04 0.41
N LEU A 75 3.45 4.54 1.06
CA LEU A 75 2.10 3.98 0.92
C LEU A 75 1.56 4.12 -0.51
N HIS A 76 1.86 5.22 -1.21
CA HIS A 76 1.51 5.37 -2.63
C HIS A 76 2.10 4.25 -3.48
N TYR A 77 3.34 3.86 -3.22
CA TYR A 77 3.98 2.78 -3.96
C TYR A 77 3.26 1.43 -3.75
N LEU A 78 2.76 1.17 -2.54
CA LEU A 78 1.97 -0.05 -2.27
C LEU A 78 0.65 -0.10 -3.02
N THR A 79 0.05 1.04 -3.36
CA THR A 79 -1.25 1.07 -4.04
C THR A 79 -1.24 0.41 -5.42
N PHE A 80 -0.06 0.22 -6.04
CA PHE A 80 0.08 -0.52 -7.30
C PHE A 80 -0.35 -1.99 -7.20
N SER A 81 -0.09 -2.65 -6.07
CA SER A 81 -0.54 -4.04 -5.82
C SER A 81 -1.66 -4.15 -4.79
N ARG A 82 -1.98 -3.06 -4.09
CA ARG A 82 -2.93 -3.00 -2.97
C ARG A 82 -4.02 -1.94 -3.18
N PRO A 83 -5.00 -2.21 -4.07
CA PRO A 83 -6.09 -1.27 -4.36
C PRO A 83 -7.02 -1.11 -3.15
N ASP A 84 -7.05 -2.10 -2.26
CA ASP A 84 -7.78 -2.12 -0.99
C ASP A 84 -7.37 -0.97 -0.05
N ILE A 85 -6.13 -0.46 -0.15
CA ILE A 85 -5.68 0.71 0.64
C ILE A 85 -5.74 2.03 -0.15
N MET A 86 -5.97 2.00 -1.47
CA MET A 86 -5.89 3.17 -2.36
C MET A 86 -6.70 4.35 -1.84
N PHE A 87 -7.96 4.11 -1.46
CA PHE A 87 -8.83 5.15 -0.94
C PHE A 87 -8.29 5.81 0.34
N ALA A 88 -7.73 5.01 1.25
CA ALA A 88 -7.12 5.51 2.49
C ALA A 88 -5.91 6.41 2.19
N VAL A 89 -5.02 5.95 1.31
CA VAL A 89 -3.82 6.68 0.92
C VAL A 89 -4.19 7.99 0.23
N ARG A 90 -5.17 7.98 -0.68
CA ARG A 90 -5.65 9.19 -1.37
C ARG A 90 -6.18 10.23 -0.38
N LYS A 91 -7.00 9.83 0.60
CA LYS A 91 -7.52 10.74 1.63
C LYS A 91 -6.41 11.34 2.50
N LEU A 92 -5.42 10.53 2.88
CA LEU A 92 -4.27 10.99 3.66
C LEU A 92 -3.38 11.96 2.87
N SER A 93 -3.24 11.74 1.57
CA SER A 93 -2.38 12.54 0.69
C SER A 93 -2.86 13.99 0.54
N GLN A 94 -4.15 14.25 0.73
CA GLN A 94 -4.72 15.61 0.73
C GLN A 94 -4.10 16.50 1.83
N HIS A 95 -3.53 15.90 2.88
CA HIS A 95 -3.00 16.60 4.05
C HIS A 95 -1.47 16.51 4.17
N ILE A 96 -0.76 16.27 3.07
CA ILE A 96 0.70 16.05 3.07
C ILE A 96 1.53 17.31 3.44
N HIS A 97 0.96 18.50 3.23
CA HIS A 97 1.61 19.77 3.54
C HIS A 97 1.39 20.20 4.99
N MET A 98 0.21 19.94 5.55
CA MET A 98 -0.18 20.31 6.91
C MET A 98 -0.95 19.17 7.57
N PRO A 99 -0.28 18.08 7.98
CA PRO A 99 -0.94 16.97 8.65
C PRO A 99 -1.31 17.32 10.09
N TYR A 100 -2.40 16.73 10.54
CA TYR A 100 -2.82 16.72 11.93
C TYR A 100 -2.43 15.40 12.59
N SER A 101 -2.47 15.37 13.92
CA SER A 101 -2.13 14.16 14.68
C SER A 101 -3.02 12.96 14.35
N SER A 102 -4.30 13.23 14.06
CA SER A 102 -5.29 12.26 13.58
C SER A 102 -4.93 11.64 12.24
N HIS A 103 -4.31 12.39 11.32
CA HIS A 103 -3.87 11.90 10.02
C HIS A 103 -2.75 10.88 10.16
N LEU A 104 -1.76 11.10 11.02
CA LEU A 104 -0.72 10.09 11.26
C LEU A 104 -1.29 8.86 11.97
N ALA A 105 -2.18 9.03 12.95
CA ALA A 105 -2.83 7.89 13.60
C ALA A 105 -3.54 7.01 12.56
N THR A 106 -4.21 7.65 11.61
CA THR A 106 -4.85 6.97 10.47
C THR A 106 -3.82 6.32 9.54
N ALA A 107 -2.72 7.00 9.20
CA ALA A 107 -1.65 6.42 8.38
C ALA A 107 -0.96 5.21 9.06
N LYS A 108 -0.74 5.27 10.38
CA LYS A 108 -0.28 4.13 11.18
C LYS A 108 -1.28 2.98 11.14
N ARG A 109 -2.59 3.26 11.24
CA ARG A 109 -3.62 2.22 11.09
C ARG A 109 -3.51 1.49 9.74
N VAL A 110 -3.22 2.21 8.65
CA VAL A 110 -2.94 1.58 7.35
C VAL A 110 -1.75 0.63 7.44
N LEU A 111 -0.66 0.99 8.13
CA LEU A 111 0.46 0.08 8.38
C LEU A 111 0.03 -1.16 9.19
N HIS A 112 -0.75 -0.99 10.25
CA HIS A 112 -1.29 -2.13 11.02
C HIS A 112 -2.15 -3.05 10.15
N TYR A 113 -2.95 -2.50 9.25
CA TYR A 113 -3.74 -3.28 8.29
C TYR A 113 -2.83 -4.05 7.30
N LEU A 114 -1.79 -3.39 6.78
CA LEU A 114 -0.78 -4.02 5.92
C LEU A 114 -0.05 -5.17 6.63
N GLY A 115 0.26 -5.01 7.92
CA GLY A 115 0.86 -6.07 8.74
C GLY A 115 0.02 -7.33 8.84
N GLY A 116 -1.31 -7.21 8.83
CA GLY A 116 -2.23 -8.36 8.81
C GLY A 116 -2.45 -8.97 7.42
N THR A 117 -1.97 -8.30 6.37
CA THR A 117 -2.32 -8.62 4.97
C THR A 117 -1.10 -8.68 4.06
N VAL A 118 0.10 -8.90 4.63
CA VAL A 118 1.39 -8.88 3.90
C VAL A 118 1.40 -9.85 2.71
N GLY A 119 0.72 -10.99 2.83
CA GLY A 119 0.65 -12.02 1.79
C GLY A 119 -0.38 -11.76 0.68
N LEU A 120 -1.13 -10.66 0.72
CA LEU A 120 -2.08 -10.32 -0.34
C LEU A 120 -1.35 -9.90 -1.63
N GLY A 121 -1.93 -10.28 -2.76
CA GLY A 121 -1.50 -9.91 -4.09
C GLY A 121 -2.57 -10.24 -5.13
N PHE A 122 -2.25 -9.96 -6.39
CA PHE A 122 -3.12 -10.22 -7.53
C PHE A 122 -2.75 -11.51 -8.21
N LEU A 123 -3.73 -12.35 -8.54
CA LEU A 123 -3.56 -13.51 -9.40
C LEU A 123 -4.14 -13.22 -10.78
N PHE A 124 -3.26 -13.01 -11.76
CA PHE A 124 -3.61 -12.90 -13.17
C PHE A 124 -3.76 -14.30 -13.76
N ARG A 125 -5.00 -14.71 -13.97
CA ARG A 125 -5.32 -15.97 -14.66
C ARG A 125 -5.41 -15.71 -16.16
N LYS A 126 -5.06 -16.73 -16.95
CA LYS A 126 -5.30 -16.71 -18.39
C LYS A 126 -6.82 -16.70 -18.62
N GLY A 127 -7.37 -15.57 -19.03
CA GLY A 127 -8.77 -15.47 -19.44
C GLY A 127 -8.98 -16.02 -20.86
N SER A 128 -10.22 -16.42 -21.18
CA SER A 128 -10.66 -16.48 -22.57
C SER A 128 -10.60 -15.07 -23.15
N VAL A 129 -10.08 -14.91 -24.37
CA VAL A 129 -9.57 -13.66 -24.95
C VAL A 129 -10.66 -12.58 -25.15
N ASP A 130 -11.93 -12.86 -24.87
CA ASP A 130 -13.05 -11.98 -25.23
C ASP A 130 -13.44 -10.92 -24.18
N LEU A 131 -12.81 -10.87 -22.99
CA LEU A 131 -13.32 -10.04 -21.88
C LEU A 131 -12.30 -9.15 -21.16
N ILE A 132 -11.06 -8.98 -21.65
CA ILE A 132 -10.16 -7.97 -21.07
C ILE A 132 -10.47 -6.59 -21.69
N ARG A 133 -11.62 -6.01 -21.32
CA ARG A 133 -11.90 -4.59 -21.57
C ARG A 133 -11.38 -3.79 -20.38
N LEU A 134 -10.34 -2.99 -20.61
CA LEU A 134 -9.91 -1.96 -19.69
C LEU A 134 -10.99 -0.86 -19.67
N GLN A 135 -11.98 -0.99 -18.78
CA GLN A 135 -13.02 0.01 -18.58
C GLN A 135 -12.48 1.12 -17.69
N ALA A 136 -11.63 1.98 -18.30
CA ALA A 136 -11.15 3.26 -17.80
C ALA A 136 -10.55 3.33 -16.37
N TYR A 137 -9.31 3.78 -16.30
CA TYR A 137 -8.69 4.30 -15.07
C TYR A 137 -8.65 5.84 -15.19
N ILE A 138 -9.37 6.54 -14.33
CA ILE A 138 -9.36 8.02 -14.24
C ILE A 138 -8.59 8.39 -12.97
N PHE A 139 -7.62 9.30 -13.09
CA PHE A 139 -6.77 9.82 -12.01
C PHE A 139 -7.50 10.75 -11.03
#